data_AF-A0A6A4QFX6-F1
#
_entry.id   AF-A0A6A4QFX6-F1
#
_cell.length_a   1.000
_cell.length_b   1.000
_cell.length_c   1.000
_cell.angle_alpha   90.00
_cell.angle_beta   90.00
_cell.angle_gamma   90.00
#
_symmetry.space_group_name_H-M   'P 1'
#
loop_
_entity.id
_entity.type
_entity.pdbx_description
1 polymer ?
#
loop_
_entity_poly.entity_id
_entity_poly.type
_entity_poly.pdbx_seq_one_letter_code
_entity_poly.pdbx_strand_id
1 'polypeptide(L)'
;MAVDIFKGDSMVPWKLFNKWPNCKSTLVSMFWSIIHIYRGENVCADKLANFGVASKTYTWWNNLPNFIFEDHVRDKLSLPNFRFSA
;
A
#
# COMPACT_ATOMS: atom_id res chain seq x y z
N MET A 1 0.65 -1.29 -14.15
CA MET A 1 1.97 -1.82 -13.72
C MET A 1 1.83 -2.95 -12.71
N ALA A 2 1.37 -2.70 -11.46
CA ALA A 2 1.20 -3.79 -10.49
C ALA A 2 0.11 -4.79 -10.90
N VAL A 3 -1.11 -4.29 -11.19
CA VAL A 3 -2.24 -5.12 -11.65
C VAL A 3 -1.85 -6.02 -12.83
N ASP A 4 -1.13 -5.48 -13.81
CA ASP A 4 -0.69 -6.21 -15.01
C ASP A 4 0.29 -7.34 -14.67
N ILE A 5 1.21 -7.14 -13.72
CA ILE A 5 2.11 -8.19 -13.23
C ILE A 5 1.31 -9.35 -12.60
N PHE A 6 0.29 -9.03 -11.80
CA PHE A 6 -0.56 -10.04 -11.17
C PHE A 6 -1.50 -10.74 -12.15
N LYS A 7 -1.87 -10.09 -13.26
CA LYS A 7 -2.61 -10.71 -14.37
C LYS A 7 -1.73 -11.58 -15.28
N GLY A 8 -0.42 -11.40 -15.23
CA GLY A 8 0.54 -12.06 -16.12
C GLY A 8 0.83 -11.29 -17.42
N ASP A 9 0.30 -10.07 -17.55
CA ASP A 9 0.48 -9.21 -18.72
C ASP A 9 1.83 -8.43 -18.68
N SER A 10 2.54 -8.47 -17.55
CA SER A 10 3.82 -7.77 -17.38
C SER A 10 4.82 -8.56 -16.54
N MET A 11 6.11 -8.34 -16.81
CA MET A 11 7.19 -8.97 -16.05
C MET A 11 7.37 -8.30 -14.68
N VAL A 12 7.72 -9.11 -13.68
CA VAL A 12 8.08 -8.61 -12.35
C VAL A 12 9.37 -7.79 -12.45
N PRO A 13 9.44 -6.58 -11.86
CA PRO A 13 10.66 -5.80 -11.80
C PRO A 13 11.81 -6.61 -11.20
N TRP A 14 13.00 -6.53 -11.80
CA TRP A 14 14.17 -7.33 -11.41
C TRP A 14 14.52 -7.23 -9.91
N LYS A 15 14.33 -6.05 -9.30
CA LYS A 15 14.56 -5.81 -7.87
C LYS A 15 13.66 -6.65 -6.95
N LEU A 16 12.51 -7.10 -7.47
CA LEU A 16 11.51 -7.89 -6.73
C LEU A 16 11.49 -9.36 -7.14
N PHE A 17 12.25 -9.75 -8.17
CA PHE A 17 12.21 -11.09 -8.75
C PHE A 17 12.47 -12.18 -7.71
N ASN A 18 13.43 -11.96 -6.80
CA ASN A 18 13.75 -12.90 -5.72
C ASN A 18 12.66 -13.01 -4.64
N LYS A 19 11.84 -11.96 -4.46
CA LYS A 19 10.76 -11.93 -3.47
C LYS A 19 9.42 -12.41 -4.04
N TRP A 20 9.30 -12.48 -5.37
CA TRP A 20 8.07 -12.81 -6.06
C TRP A 20 7.54 -14.22 -5.78
N PRO A 21 8.36 -15.29 -5.77
CA PRO A 21 7.88 -16.63 -5.44
C PRO A 21 7.23 -16.69 -4.05
N ASN A 22 7.84 -16.04 -3.05
CA ASN A 22 7.29 -15.98 -1.70
C ASN A 22 5.94 -15.25 -1.67
N CYS A 23 5.84 -14.10 -2.37
CA CYS A 23 4.59 -13.37 -2.50
C CYS A 23 3.48 -14.23 -3.11
N LYS A 24 3.76 -14.93 -4.22
CA LYS A 24 2.79 -15.84 -4.85
C LYS A 24 2.37 -16.97 -3.93
N SER A 25 3.33 -17.59 -3.24
CA SER A 25 3.04 -18.69 -2.30
C SER A 25 2.11 -18.23 -1.17
N THR A 26 2.32 -17.03 -0.62
CA THR A 26 1.43 -16.47 0.40
C THR A 26 0.04 -16.19 -0.17
N LEU A 27 -0.06 -15.64 -1.38
CA LEU A 27 -1.35 -15.33 -2.01
C LEU A 27 -2.18 -16.57 -2.34
N VAL A 28 -1.56 -17.71 -2.62
CA VAL A 28 -2.30 -18.97 -2.84
C VAL A 28 -3.11 -19.38 -1.60
N SER A 29 -2.65 -19.04 -0.40
CA SER A 29 -3.37 -19.32 0.85
C SER A 29 -4.48 -18.30 1.18
N MET A 30 -4.73 -17.30 0.33
CA MET A 30 -5.64 -16.19 0.61
C MET A 30 -6.69 -16.05 -0.49
N PHE A 31 -7.91 -15.67 -0.12
CA PHE A 31 -8.84 -15.08 -1.08
C PHE A 31 -8.44 -13.63 -1.31
N TRP A 32 -8.04 -13.26 -2.53
CA TRP A 32 -7.54 -11.93 -2.83
C TRP A 32 -8.08 -11.39 -4.16
N SER A 33 -8.10 -10.06 -4.26
CA SER A 33 -8.37 -9.30 -5.47
C SER A 33 -7.40 -8.12 -5.53
N ILE A 34 -7.04 -7.68 -6.74
CA ILE A 34 -6.18 -6.52 -6.95
C ILE A 34 -6.87 -5.50 -7.85
N ILE A 35 -6.91 -4.27 -7.38
CA ILE A 35 -7.42 -3.12 -8.13
C ILE A 35 -6.38 -2.00 -8.12
N HIS A 36 -6.46 -1.14 -9.13
CA HIS A 36 -5.67 0.07 -9.15
C HIS A 36 -6.45 1.18 -8.42
N ILE A 37 -5.84 1.79 -7.40
CA ILE A 37 -6.38 2.95 -6.68
C ILE A 37 -5.51 4.17 -6.91
N TYR A 38 -6.11 5.37 -6.89
CA TYR A 38 -5.35 6.60 -7.07
C TYR A 38 -4.44 6.85 -5.87
N ARG A 39 -3.25 7.41 -6.09
CA ARG A 39 -2.25 7.61 -5.02
C ARG A 39 -2.79 8.42 -3.83
N GLY A 40 -3.65 9.41 -4.10
CA GLY A 40 -4.29 10.25 -3.08
C GLY A 40 -5.35 9.52 -2.23
N GLU A 41 -5.79 8.34 -2.65
CA GLU A 41 -6.73 7.49 -1.92
C GLU A 41 -6.00 6.44 -1.06
N ASN A 42 -4.68 6.32 -1.19
CA ASN A 42 -3.86 5.38 -0.41
C ASN A 42 -2.85 6.07 0.51
N VAL A 43 -3.21 7.25 1.03
CA VAL A 43 -2.30 8.12 1.80
C VAL A 43 -1.86 7.45 3.11
N CYS A 44 -2.75 6.71 3.78
CA CYS A 44 -2.40 5.99 5.01
C CYS A 44 -1.27 4.98 4.78
N ALA A 45 -1.36 4.17 3.71
CA ALA A 45 -0.32 3.20 3.39
C ALA A 45 1.01 3.87 2.99
N ASP A 46 0.96 4.97 2.24
CA ASP A 46 2.14 5.76 1.88
C ASP A 46 2.83 6.33 3.13
N LYS A 47 2.07 6.91 4.07
CA LYS A 47 2.60 7.38 5.36
C LYS A 47 3.21 6.27 6.20
N LEU A 48 2.57 5.10 6.27
CA LEU A 48 3.10 3.93 6.98
C LEU A 48 4.41 3.42 6.35
N ALA A 49 4.47 3.33 5.03
CA ALA A 49 5.67 2.91 4.32
C ALA A 49 6.82 3.92 4.54
N ASN A 50 6.54 5.22 4.46
CA ASN A 50 7.51 6.28 4.72
C ASN A 50 8.03 6.23 6.17
N PHE A 51 7.15 5.97 7.14
CA PHE A 51 7.55 5.76 8.54
C PHE A 51 8.50 4.56 8.67
N GLY A 52 8.21 3.43 8.02
CA GLY A 52 9.07 2.25 8.04
C GLY A 52 10.46 2.51 7.45
N VAL A 53 10.53 3.25 6.35
CA VAL A 53 11.81 3.67 5.73
C VAL A 53 12.60 4.60 6.65
N ALA A 54 11.93 5.58 7.27
CA ALA A 54 12.58 6.58 8.13
C ALA A 54 13.06 5.98 9.46
N SER A 55 12.20 5.20 10.12
CA SER A 55 12.49 4.59 11.43
C SER A 55 13.45 3.41 11.34
N LYS A 56 13.43 2.66 10.23
CA LYS A 56 14.16 1.38 10.05
C LYS A 56 13.87 0.35 11.15
N THR A 57 12.72 0.48 11.81
CA THR A 57 12.29 -0.43 12.88
C THR A 57 11.18 -1.35 12.41
N TYR A 58 11.15 -2.56 12.94
CA TYR A 58 10.00 -3.45 12.80
C TYR A 58 8.97 -3.11 13.87
N THR A 59 7.99 -2.29 13.51
CA THR A 59 6.95 -1.79 14.42
C THR A 59 5.59 -2.41 14.10
N TRP A 60 4.89 -2.79 15.15
CA TRP A 60 3.49 -3.22 15.10
C TRP A 60 2.67 -2.30 16.00
N TRP A 61 1.45 -1.97 15.57
CA TRP A 61 0.56 -1.10 16.31
C TRP A 61 -0.75 -1.83 16.63
N ASN A 62 -1.11 -1.88 17.92
CA ASN A 62 -2.42 -2.36 18.35
C ASN A 62 -3.51 -1.28 18.24
N ASN A 63 -3.10 -0.01 18.14
CA ASN A 63 -3.98 1.16 18.02
C ASN A 63 -3.57 2.01 16.82
N LEU A 64 -4.49 2.80 16.27
CA LEU A 64 -4.20 3.67 15.13
C LEU A 64 -3.10 4.69 15.47
N PRO A 65 -1.97 4.74 14.72
CA PRO A 65 -0.93 5.72 14.95
C PRO A 65 -1.41 7.15 14.70
N ASN A 66 -1.04 8.07 15.58
CA ASN A 66 -1.49 9.48 15.51
C ASN A 66 -1.18 10.15 14.16
N PHE A 67 -0.06 9.79 13.51
CA PHE A 67 0.37 10.43 12.26
C PHE A 67 -0.46 10.06 11.02
N ILE A 68 -1.30 9.02 11.10
CA ILE A 68 -2.27 8.65 10.05
C ILE A 68 -3.72 8.87 10.47
N PHE A 69 -3.97 9.36 11.69
CA PHE A 69 -5.32 9.47 12.24
C PHE A 69 -6.24 10.32 11.35
N GLU A 70 -5.79 11.50 10.94
CA GLU A 70 -6.59 12.42 10.12
C GLU A 70 -6.93 11.85 8.74
N ASP A 71 -5.95 11.27 8.03
CA ASP A 71 -6.20 10.68 6.72
C ASP A 71 -7.10 9.46 6.83
N HIS A 72 -6.96 8.66 7.88
CA HIS A 72 -7.82 7.51 8.13
C HIS A 72 -9.27 7.95 8.37
N VAL A 73 -9.49 9.01 9.18
CA VAL A 73 -10.83 9.54 9.41
C VAL A 73 -11.43 10.09 8.13
N ARG A 74 -10.66 10.80 7.30
CA ARG A 74 -11.13 11.29 5.99
C ARG A 74 -11.50 10.17 5.03
N ASP A 75 -10.65 9.17 4.93
CA ASP A 75 -10.88 7.98 4.10
C ASP A 75 -12.16 7.25 4.53
N LYS A 76 -12.33 7.05 5.84
CA LYS A 76 -13.54 6.44 6.42
C LYS A 76 -14.82 7.23 6.13
N LEU A 77 -14.72 8.56 6.00
CA LEU A 77 -15.82 9.45 5.68
C LEU A 77 -16.00 9.67 4.17
N SER A 78 -15.21 8.99 3.33
CA SER A 78 -15.17 9.17 1.87
C SER A 78 -14.93 10.63 1.46
N LEU A 79 -14.18 11.38 2.28
CA LEU A 79 -13.85 12.77 2.00
C LEU A 79 -12.70 12.85 0.99
N PRO A 80 -12.82 13.71 -0.04
CA PRO A 80 -11.80 13.79 -1.07
C PRO A 80 -10.52 14.46 -0.55
N ASN A 81 -9.36 13.88 -0.90
CA ASN A 81 -8.04 14.44 -0.63
C ASN A 81 -7.58 15.34 -1.79
N PHE A 82 -8.24 16.47 -1.99
CA PHE A 82 -7.81 17.46 -2.99
C PHE A 82 -6.57 18.22 -2.48
N ARG A 83 -5.49 18.20 -3.26
CA ARG A 83 -4.39 19.16 -3.12
C ARG A 83 -4.67 20.33 -4.06
N PHE A 84 -5.19 21.42 -3.53
CA PHE A 84 -5.22 22.68 -4.27
C PHE A 84 -3.79 23.20 -4.35
N SER A 85 -3.17 23.15 -5.52
CA SER A 85 -1.96 23.93 -5.81
C SER A 85 -2.40 25.26 -6.40
N ALA A 86 -2.03 26.36 -5.74
CA ALA A 86 -2.11 27.71 -6.32
C ALA A 86 -1.02 27.92 -7.36
#